data_AF-A0A934WRD1-F1
#
_entry.id   AF-A0A934WRD1-F1
#
_cell.length_a   1.000
_cell.length_b   1.000
_cell.length_c   1.000
_cell.angle_alpha   90.00
_cell.angle_beta   90.00
_cell.angle_gamma   90.00
#
_symmetry.space_group_name_H-M   'P 1'
#
loop_
_entity.id
_entity.type
_entity.pdbx_description
1 polymer ?
#
loop_
_entity_poly.entity_id
_entity_poly.type
_entity_poly.pdbx_seq_one_letter_code
_entity_poly.pdbx_strand_id
1 'polypeptide(L)'
;MIGKRIRFIRKKRNMTMKYLGMAVGLPENNADIRISQYESGTRTPKDDLLFKIANELGVSPDTFSVPDLDTISGVMHTLFILEDLYSFRFTLENCASDKLKMAINEWHRKYESYSKGEISKEQYDDWRYNYK
;
A
#
# COMPACT_ATOMS: atom_id res chain seq x y z
N MET A 1 4.13 -1.20 3.36
CA MET A 1 4.07 -0.52 4.69
C MET A 1 4.53 0.96 4.71
N ILE A 2 3.96 1.79 5.62
CA ILE A 2 4.27 3.22 5.85
C ILE A 2 5.77 3.51 5.99
N GLY A 3 6.48 2.73 6.81
CA GLY A 3 7.89 2.95 7.10
C GLY A 3 8.78 2.86 5.86
N LYS A 4 8.49 1.88 4.98
CA LYS A 4 9.19 1.72 3.70
C LYS A 4 8.98 2.93 2.80
N ARG A 5 7.78 3.53 2.79
CA ARG A 5 7.47 4.74 2.01
C ARG A 5 8.22 5.96 2.55
N ILE A 6 8.22 6.17 3.87
CA ILE A 6 9.01 7.23 4.53
C ILE A 6 10.49 7.10 4.14
N ARG A 7 11.06 5.90 4.29
CA ARG A 7 12.46 5.61 3.94
C ARG A 7 12.76 5.90 2.48
N PHE A 8 11.89 5.44 1.58
CA PHE A 8 12.06 5.61 0.14
C PHE A 8 12.09 7.09 -0.25
N ILE A 9 11.10 7.86 0.20
CA ILE A 9 10.99 9.29 -0.12
C ILE A 9 12.15 10.08 0.52
N ARG A 10 12.47 9.82 1.79
CA ARG A 10 13.61 10.45 2.47
C ARG A 10 14.92 10.24 1.69
N LYS A 11 15.19 9.00 1.27
CA LYS A 11 16.37 8.69 0.45
C LYS A 11 16.34 9.39 -0.90
N LYS A 12 15.19 9.45 -1.56
CA LYS A 12 15.02 10.19 -2.83
C LYS A 12 15.32 11.69 -2.68
N ARG A 13 15.07 12.25 -1.48
CA ARG A 13 15.39 13.64 -1.12
C ARG A 13 16.81 13.82 -0.55
N ASN A 14 17.64 12.78 -0.52
CA ASN A 14 18.99 12.79 0.07
C ASN A 14 19.05 13.26 1.54
N MET A 15 17.96 13.07 2.30
CA MET A 15 17.89 13.47 3.70
C MET A 15 18.46 12.37 4.62
N THR A 16 19.16 12.72 5.69
CA THR A 16 19.56 11.76 6.73
C THR A 16 18.42 11.49 7.71
N MET A 17 18.45 10.38 8.46
CA MET A 17 17.45 10.11 9.50
C MET A 17 17.52 11.18 10.61
N LYS A 18 18.73 11.59 11.00
CA LYS A 18 18.95 12.65 11.99
C LYS A 18 18.33 13.97 11.54
N TYR A 19 18.59 14.37 10.29
CA TYR A 19 18.03 15.59 9.71
C TYR A 19 16.50 15.58 9.73
N LEU A 20 15.88 14.53 9.16
CA LEU A 20 14.42 14.42 9.12
C LEU A 20 13.83 14.45 10.53
N GLY A 21 14.45 13.72 11.47
CA GLY A 21 13.99 13.68 12.86
C GLY A 21 14.03 15.06 13.52
N MET A 22 15.13 15.80 13.37
CA MET A 22 15.25 17.15 13.92
C MET A 22 14.25 18.12 13.27
N ALA A 23 14.08 18.06 11.95
CA ALA A 23 13.17 18.93 11.21
C ALA A 23 11.70 18.77 11.63
N VAL A 24 11.29 17.54 12.00
CA VAL A 24 9.93 17.27 12.51
C VAL A 24 9.79 17.48 14.03
N GLY A 25 10.81 18.05 14.69
CA GLY A 25 10.79 18.44 16.10
C GLY A 25 11.17 17.33 17.07
N LEU A 26 11.89 16.29 16.63
CA LEU A 26 12.43 15.27 17.54
C LEU A 26 13.70 15.77 18.23
N PRO A 27 13.90 15.43 19.53
CA PRO A 27 15.13 15.77 20.24
C PRO A 27 16.37 15.25 19.51
N GLU A 28 17.41 16.07 19.39
CA GLU A 28 18.61 15.77 18.59
C GLU A 28 19.26 14.44 19.00
N ASN A 29 19.32 14.16 20.30
CA ASN A 29 19.95 12.97 20.86
C ASN A 29 19.29 11.65 20.43
N ASN A 30 18.03 11.67 19.98
CA ASN A 30 17.26 10.48 19.61
C ASN A 30 16.52 10.61 18.26
N ALA A 31 16.82 11.65 17.48
CA ALA A 31 16.10 11.98 16.26
C ALA A 31 16.21 10.86 15.20
N ASP A 32 17.43 10.40 14.95
CA ASP A 32 17.73 9.31 14.01
C ASP A 32 17.18 7.97 14.48
N ILE A 33 17.29 7.65 15.77
CA ILE A 33 16.76 6.41 16.36
C ILE A 33 15.24 6.33 16.13
N ARG A 34 14.51 7.41 16.41
CA ARG A 34 13.05 7.45 16.21
C ARG A 34 12.66 7.32 14.74
N ILE A 35 13.35 8.02 13.82
CA ILE A 35 13.09 7.87 12.39
C ILE A 35 13.40 6.43 11.93
N SER A 36 14.48 5.82 12.40
CA SER A 36 14.83 4.42 12.10
C SER A 36 13.71 3.45 12.52
N GLN A 37 13.16 3.62 13.73
CA GLN A 37 12.03 2.82 14.22
C GLN A 37 10.77 2.96 13.36
N TYR A 38 10.51 4.15 12.81
CA TYR A 38 9.40 4.36 11.88
C TYR A 38 9.68 3.69 10.54
N GLU A 39 10.89 3.84 10.00
CA GLU A 39 11.29 3.28 8.71
C GLU A 39 11.34 1.75 8.69
N SER A 40 11.71 1.13 9.81
CA SER A 40 11.68 -0.33 9.99
C SER A 40 10.26 -0.87 10.20
N GLY A 41 9.30 -0.02 10.56
CA GLY A 41 7.96 -0.42 10.97
C GLY A 41 7.88 -0.96 12.40
N THR A 42 8.97 -0.87 13.19
CA THR A 42 8.96 -1.23 14.61
C THR A 42 8.05 -0.31 15.42
N ARG A 43 7.81 0.90 14.93
CA ARG A 43 6.87 1.86 15.51
C ARG A 43 6.07 2.54 14.41
N THR A 44 4.82 2.89 14.72
CA THR A 44 3.99 3.74 13.85
C THR A 44 4.04 5.18 14.38
N PRO A 45 4.38 6.18 13.54
CA PRO A 45 4.27 7.58 13.93
C PRO A 45 2.80 7.93 14.18
N LYS A 46 2.55 8.80 15.18
CA LYS A 46 1.22 9.38 15.37
C LYS A 46 0.89 10.34 14.23
N ASP A 47 -0.40 10.60 14.02
CA ASP A 47 -0.88 11.42 12.90
C ASP A 47 -0.21 12.80 12.86
N ASP A 48 -0.10 13.49 13.99
CA ASP A 48 0.56 14.81 14.08
C ASP A 48 2.01 14.79 13.56
N LEU A 49 2.75 13.76 13.93
CA LEU A 49 4.12 13.55 13.50
C LEU A 49 4.19 13.10 12.04
N LEU A 50 3.23 12.28 11.60
CA LEU A 50 3.13 11.83 10.22
C LEU A 50 2.84 13.01 9.27
N PHE A 51 1.99 13.96 9.68
CA PHE A 51 1.77 15.22 8.96
C PHE A 51 3.05 16.05 8.85
N LYS A 52 3.82 16.18 9.94
CA LYS A 52 5.11 16.88 9.91
C LYS A 52 6.12 16.19 9.00
N ILE A 53 6.20 14.86 9.04
CA ILE A 53 7.04 14.06 8.15
C ILE A 53 6.61 14.26 6.68
N ALA A 54 5.31 14.26 6.38
CA ALA A 54 4.79 14.50 5.03
C ALA A 54 5.21 15.89 4.52
N ASN A 55 5.02 16.92 5.35
CA ASN A 55 5.36 18.28 5.03
C ASN A 55 6.88 18.44 4.76
N GLU A 56 7.72 17.90 5.65
CA GLU A 56 9.18 17.95 5.50
C GLU A 56 9.66 17.20 4.24
N LEU A 57 9.04 16.06 3.93
CA LEU A 57 9.33 15.30 2.71
C LEU A 57 8.74 15.94 1.44
N GLY A 58 7.90 16.98 1.58
CA GLY A 58 7.21 17.68 0.50
C GLY A 58 6.25 16.77 -0.25
N VAL A 59 5.43 16.00 0.46
CA VAL A 59 4.42 15.08 -0.10
C VAL A 59 3.07 15.25 0.60
N SER A 60 1.97 14.84 -0.05
CA SER A 60 0.67 14.75 0.62
C SER A 60 0.72 13.72 1.76
N PRO A 61 0.11 13.99 2.93
CA PRO A 61 -0.08 13.01 4.00
C PRO A 61 -0.72 11.70 3.53
N ASP A 62 -1.60 11.76 2.52
CA ASP A 62 -2.27 10.58 1.94
C ASP A 62 -1.29 9.60 1.28
N THR A 63 -0.07 10.04 0.96
CA THR A 63 1.02 9.18 0.49
C THR A 63 1.30 8.03 1.48
N PHE A 64 0.98 8.25 2.76
CA PHE A 64 1.17 7.29 3.84
C PHE A 64 -0.09 6.48 4.16
N SER A 65 -1.28 6.93 3.74
CA SER A 65 -2.56 6.25 3.97
C SER A 65 -2.84 5.09 3.00
N VAL A 66 -1.92 4.82 2.07
CA VAL A 66 -2.09 3.77 1.05
C VAL A 66 -2.09 2.39 1.72
N PRO A 67 -3.06 1.50 1.42
CA PRO A 67 -3.10 0.15 1.96
C PRO A 67 -1.82 -0.64 1.65
N ASP A 68 -1.59 -1.71 2.41
CA ASP A 68 -0.37 -2.50 2.25
C ASP A 68 -0.42 -3.39 1.01
N LEU A 69 0.22 -2.91 -0.06
CA LEU A 69 0.31 -3.57 -1.37
C LEU A 69 1.60 -4.39 -1.53
N ASP A 70 2.28 -4.70 -0.41
CA ASP A 70 3.54 -5.46 -0.42
C ASP A 70 3.32 -6.96 -0.73
N THR A 71 2.07 -7.43 -0.75
CA THR A 71 1.69 -8.82 -1.07
C THR A 71 0.69 -8.87 -2.22
N ILE A 72 0.69 -9.97 -2.98
CA ILE A 72 -0.29 -10.19 -4.06
C ILE A 72 -1.70 -10.20 -3.48
N SER A 73 -1.88 -10.86 -2.32
CA SER A 73 -3.15 -10.87 -1.58
C SER A 73 -3.66 -9.45 -1.29
N GLY A 74 -2.81 -8.60 -0.70
CA GLY A 74 -3.17 -7.22 -0.39
C GLY A 74 -3.51 -6.39 -1.64
N VAL A 75 -2.80 -6.63 -2.75
CA VAL A 75 -3.16 -6.05 -4.05
C VAL A 75 -4.53 -6.53 -4.50
N MET A 76 -4.77 -7.84 -4.56
CA MET A 76 -6.03 -8.41 -5.05
C MET A 76 -7.24 -7.97 -4.21
N HIS A 77 -7.13 -7.98 -2.88
CA HIS A 77 -8.18 -7.48 -2.00
C HIS A 77 -8.47 -5.99 -2.21
N THR A 78 -7.45 -5.17 -2.48
CA THR A 78 -7.64 -3.77 -2.86
C THR A 78 -8.40 -3.65 -4.18
N LEU A 79 -8.08 -4.50 -5.17
CA LEU A 79 -8.77 -4.50 -6.46
C LEU A 79 -10.23 -4.95 -6.34
N PHE A 80 -10.54 -5.94 -5.48
CA PHE A 80 -11.92 -6.36 -5.24
C PHE A 80 -12.78 -5.24 -4.64
N ILE A 81 -12.22 -4.45 -3.72
CA ILE A 81 -12.90 -3.26 -3.18
C ILE A 81 -13.16 -2.23 -4.30
N LEU A 82 -12.19 -2.00 -5.20
CA LEU A 82 -12.39 -1.09 -6.33
C LEU A 82 -13.45 -1.59 -7.30
N GLU A 83 -13.54 -2.91 -7.52
CA GLU A 83 -14.63 -3.51 -8.29
C GLU A 83 -15.98 -3.27 -7.63
N ASP A 84 -16.09 -3.46 -6.31
CA ASP A 84 -17.34 -3.28 -5.57
C ASP A 84 -17.80 -1.81 -5.57
N LEU A 85 -16.87 -0.87 -5.37
CA LEU A 85 -17.19 0.56 -5.28
C LEU A 85 -17.44 1.21 -6.64
N TYR A 86 -16.71 0.79 -7.67
CA TYR A 86 -16.62 1.52 -8.94
C TYR A 86 -16.86 0.66 -10.17
N SER A 87 -17.22 -0.62 -10.00
CA SER A 87 -17.26 -1.61 -11.11
C SER A 87 -15.94 -1.66 -11.88
N PHE A 88 -14.83 -1.35 -11.19
CA PHE A 88 -13.50 -1.23 -11.81
C PHE A 88 -12.86 -2.60 -12.07
N ARG A 89 -12.42 -2.82 -13.30
CA ARG A 89 -11.59 -3.96 -13.73
C ARG A 89 -10.60 -3.52 -14.81
N PHE A 90 -9.46 -4.19 -14.89
CA PHE A 90 -8.41 -3.88 -15.87
C PHE A 90 -7.58 -5.12 -16.23
N THR A 91 -6.90 -5.07 -17.37
CA THR A 91 -5.92 -6.07 -17.80
C THR A 91 -4.49 -5.55 -17.61
N LEU A 92 -3.55 -6.44 -17.32
CA LEU A 92 -2.13 -6.10 -17.23
C LEU A 92 -1.42 -6.43 -18.54
N GLU A 93 -1.01 -5.41 -19.29
CA GLU A 93 -0.18 -5.59 -20.48
C GLU A 93 1.31 -5.54 -20.14
N ASN A 94 1.73 -4.57 -19.32
CA ASN A 94 3.14 -4.31 -19.01
C ASN A 94 3.46 -4.51 -17.52
N CYS A 95 3.25 -5.73 -17.01
CA CYS A 95 3.63 -6.09 -15.64
C CYS A 95 4.90 -6.94 -15.62
N ALA A 96 5.86 -6.62 -14.74
CA ALA A 96 7.05 -7.46 -14.56
C ALA A 96 6.79 -8.69 -13.66
N SER A 97 5.73 -8.67 -12.85
CA SER A 97 5.42 -9.75 -11.90
C SER A 97 4.47 -10.78 -12.51
N ASP A 98 5.00 -11.94 -12.87
CA ASP A 98 4.16 -13.03 -13.42
C ASP A 98 3.14 -13.55 -12.41
N LYS A 99 3.48 -13.56 -11.12
CA LYS A 99 2.53 -13.95 -10.08
C LYS A 99 1.33 -13.00 -10.00
N LEU A 100 1.55 -11.69 -10.17
CA LEU A 100 0.45 -10.72 -10.20
C LEU A 100 -0.39 -10.87 -11.47
N LYS A 101 0.24 -11.11 -12.63
CA LYS A 101 -0.52 -11.43 -13.87
C LYS A 101 -1.42 -12.64 -13.69
N MET A 102 -0.89 -13.72 -13.08
CA MET A 102 -1.67 -14.93 -12.82
C MET A 102 -2.88 -14.65 -11.93
N ALA A 103 -2.70 -13.90 -10.83
CA ALA A 103 -3.78 -13.54 -9.92
C ALA A 103 -4.88 -12.71 -10.61
N ILE A 104 -4.50 -11.72 -11.41
CA ILE A 104 -5.48 -10.90 -12.16
C ILE A 104 -6.20 -11.72 -13.22
N ASN A 105 -5.50 -12.63 -13.92
CA ASN A 105 -6.14 -13.51 -14.89
C ASN A 105 -7.12 -14.50 -14.23
N GLU A 106 -6.80 -15.01 -13.03
CA GLU A 106 -7.72 -15.84 -12.24
C GLU A 106 -8.99 -15.06 -11.89
N TRP A 107 -8.83 -13.82 -11.44
CA TRP A 107 -9.94 -12.92 -11.14
C TRP A 107 -10.84 -12.70 -12.36
N HIS A 108 -10.27 -12.43 -13.53
CA HIS A 108 -11.04 -12.29 -14.77
C HIS A 108 -11.84 -13.54 -15.11
N ARG A 109 -11.23 -14.73 -15.01
CA ARG A 109 -11.93 -16.00 -15.28
C ARG A 109 -13.10 -16.22 -14.32
N LYS A 110 -12.90 -15.92 -13.03
CA LYS A 110 -13.96 -16.01 -12.02
C LYS A 110 -15.10 -15.06 -12.32
N TYR A 111 -14.79 -13.83 -12.70
CA TYR A 111 -15.80 -12.85 -13.11
C TYR A 111 -16.55 -13.29 -14.37
N GLU A 112 -15.86 -13.84 -15.38
CA GLU A 112 -16.51 -14.37 -16.59
C GLU A 112 -17.46 -15.52 -16.30
N SER A 113 -17.07 -16.41 -15.38
CA SER A 113 -17.93 -17.51 -14.94
C SER A 113 -19.21 -16.96 -14.30
N TYR A 114 -19.07 -15.93 -13.46
CA TYR A 114 -20.21 -15.23 -12.85
C TYR A 114 -21.08 -14.52 -13.89
N SER A 115 -20.48 -13.78 -14.83
CA SER A 115 -21.23 -13.00 -15.82
C SER A 115 -21.99 -13.86 -16.82
N LYS A 116 -21.51 -15.09 -17.08
CA LYS A 116 -22.20 -16.11 -17.88
C LYS A 116 -23.26 -16.88 -17.08
N GLY A 117 -23.36 -16.65 -15.77
CA GLY A 117 -24.29 -17.36 -14.87
C GLY A 117 -23.85 -18.78 -14.50
N GLU A 118 -22.59 -19.14 -14.74
CA GLU A 118 -22.03 -20.45 -14.38
C GLU A 118 -21.80 -20.59 -12.86
N ILE A 119 -21.59 -19.46 -12.18
CA ILE A 119 -21.55 -19.36 -10.71
C ILE A 119 -22.45 -18.23 -10.23
N SER A 120 -22.99 -18.37 -9.02
CA SER A 120 -23.80 -17.32 -8.39
C SER A 120 -22.94 -16.13 -7.93
N LYS A 121 -23.58 -14.99 -7.69
CA LYS A 121 -22.94 -13.81 -7.08
C LYS A 121 -22.33 -14.16 -5.72
N GLU A 122 -23.04 -14.94 -4.91
CA GLU A 122 -22.56 -15.40 -3.60
C GLU A 122 -21.29 -16.26 -3.71
N GLN A 123 -21.23 -17.18 -4.66
CA GLN A 123 -20.04 -18.00 -4.91
C GLN A 123 -18.85 -17.17 -5.39
N TYR A 124 -19.11 -16.14 -6.19
CA TYR A 124 -18.08 -15.20 -6.63
C TYR A 124 -17.54 -14.36 -5.47
N ASP A 125 -18.44 -13.84 -4.63
CA ASP A 125 -18.08 -13.02 -3.47
C ASP A 125 -17.33 -13.82 -2.40
N ASP A 126 -17.78 -15.05 -2.12
CA ASP A 126 -17.08 -15.96 -1.20
C ASP A 126 -15.64 -16.26 -1.66
N TRP A 127 -15.44 -16.48 -2.96
CA TRP A 127 -14.10 -16.65 -3.52
C TRP A 127 -13.22 -15.41 -3.35
N ARG A 128 -13.77 -14.20 -3.61
CA ARG A 128 -13.02 -12.94 -3.44
C ARG A 128 -12.63 -12.70 -1.98
N TYR A 129 -13.57 -12.87 -1.06
CA TYR A 129 -13.36 -12.61 0.37
C TYR A 129 -12.40 -13.60 1.03
N ASN A 130 -12.27 -14.81 0.48
CA ASN A 130 -11.36 -15.84 0.97
C ASN A 130 -10.07 -15.98 0.15
N TYR A 131 -9.77 -15.05 -0.76
CA TYR A 131 -8.56 -15.07 -1.59
C TYR A 131 -7.28 -14.98 -0.74
N LYS A 132 -6.27 -15.81 -1.05
CA LYS A 132 -5.02 -15.91 -0.28
C LYS A 132 -3.80 -15.58 -1.12
#